data_AF-A0A0C3FFX2-F1
#
_entry.id   AF-A0A0C3FFX2-F1
#
_cell.length_a   1.000
_cell.length_b   1.000
_cell.length_c   1.000
_cell.angle_alpha   90.00
_cell.angle_beta   90.00
_cell.angle_gamma   90.00
#
_symmetry.space_group_name_H-M   'P 1'
#
loop_
_entity.id
_entity.type
_entity.pdbx_description
1 polymer ?
#
loop_
_entity_poly.entity_id
_entity_poly.type
_entity_poly.pdbx_seq_one_letter_code
_entity_poly.pdbx_strand_id
1 'polypeptide(L)'
;MLLVVMPEPIAPSRAHLHPVIRSALDSAMKYSSPAAGAFKVMHLARTIRFCFAPGCPESAQSSGRVYMRCSGCHTVAYSGKSCQRRAWTDKQLPHRDICRKMAQIFNIGGRYLRREEDQDKFVREMRKAKINDSMLSEITLWLHRSFARMPSGSLPSATSSSE
;
A
#
# COMPACT_ATOMS: atom_id res chain seq x y z
N MET A 1 27.44 -22.41 38.49
CA MET A 1 26.65 -21.36 37.80
C MET A 1 26.76 -21.60 36.30
N LEU A 2 25.75 -22.25 35.71
CA LEU A 2 25.66 -22.47 34.26
C LEU A 2 24.70 -21.44 33.69
N LEU A 3 25.20 -20.56 32.81
CA LEU A 3 24.41 -19.62 32.05
C LEU A 3 23.52 -20.39 31.07
N VAL A 4 22.20 -20.31 31.24
CA VAL A 4 21.23 -20.80 30.26
C VAL A 4 21.21 -19.80 29.11
N VAL A 5 21.91 -20.14 28.02
CA VAL A 5 21.79 -19.41 26.75
C VAL A 5 20.45 -19.83 26.13
N MET A 6 19.47 -18.94 26.15
CA MET A 6 18.23 -19.13 25.40
C MET A 6 18.57 -19.07 23.89
N PRO A 7 18.09 -20.00 23.05
CA PRO A 7 18.30 -19.88 21.61
C PRO A 7 17.52 -18.68 21.09
N GLU A 8 18.22 -17.75 20.43
CA GLU A 8 17.59 -16.68 19.67
C GLU A 8 16.57 -17.27 18.67
N PRO A 9 15.42 -16.61 18.43
CA PRO A 9 14.51 -17.03 17.38
C PRO A 9 15.25 -16.89 16.05
N ILE A 10 15.63 -18.03 15.47
CA ILE A 10 16.28 -18.09 14.15
C ILE A 10 15.27 -17.58 13.13
N ALA A 11 15.33 -16.28 12.84
CA ALA A 11 14.66 -15.72 11.69
C ALA A 11 15.19 -16.45 10.45
N PRO A 12 14.34 -16.99 9.57
CA PRO A 12 14.81 -17.74 8.41
C PRO A 12 15.70 -16.85 7.56
N SER A 13 16.90 -17.33 7.26
CA SER A 13 17.87 -16.65 6.39
C SER A 13 17.20 -16.25 5.07
N ARG A 14 17.34 -14.97 4.70
CA ARG A 14 16.81 -14.36 3.47
C ARG A 14 17.22 -15.12 2.19
N ALA A 15 18.24 -15.97 2.25
CA ALA A 15 18.69 -16.82 1.16
C ALA A 15 17.66 -17.91 0.74
N HIS A 16 16.73 -18.28 1.62
CA HIS A 16 15.74 -19.34 1.37
C HIS A 16 14.36 -18.81 0.95
N LEU A 17 14.22 -17.50 0.74
CA LEU A 17 12.96 -16.92 0.30
C LEU A 17 12.81 -16.99 -1.21
N HIS A 18 11.63 -17.38 -1.68
CA HIS A 18 11.28 -17.42 -3.10
C HIS A 18 11.54 -16.03 -3.76
N PRO A 19 12.07 -15.97 -5.00
CA PRO A 19 12.47 -14.71 -5.65
C PRO A 19 11.40 -13.62 -5.68
N VAL A 20 10.12 -14.00 -5.77
CA VAL A 20 8.98 -13.08 -5.73
C VAL A 20 8.79 -12.45 -4.34
N ILE A 21 9.01 -13.22 -3.27
CA ILE A 21 8.94 -12.71 -1.88
C ILE A 21 10.14 -11.81 -1.61
N ARG A 22 11.32 -12.18 -2.10
CA ARG A 22 12.54 -11.37 -2.02
C ARG A 22 12.40 -10.04 -2.76
N SER A 23 11.91 -10.04 -4.01
CA SER A 23 11.68 -8.82 -4.79
C SER A 23 10.63 -7.88 -4.16
N ALA A 24 9.58 -8.44 -3.54
CA ALA A 24 8.59 -7.66 -2.81
C ALA A 24 9.18 -7.04 -1.52
N LEU A 25 10.07 -7.74 -0.83
CA LEU A 25 10.81 -7.22 0.33
C LEU A 25 11.86 -6.17 -0.07
N ASP A 26 12.62 -6.42 -1.14
CA ASP A 26 13.62 -5.48 -1.67
C ASP A 26 12.96 -4.19 -2.20
N SER A 27 11.75 -4.28 -2.75
CA SER A 27 10.94 -3.13 -3.14
C SER A 27 10.41 -2.34 -1.93
N ALA A 28 10.08 -3.02 -0.84
CA ALA A 28 9.73 -2.38 0.43
C ALA A 28 10.94 -1.72 1.12
N MET A 29 12.17 -2.18 0.82
CA MET A 29 13.43 -1.62 1.34
C MET A 29 13.98 -0.41 0.55
N LYS A 30 13.34 0.00 -0.55
CA LYS A 30 13.77 1.19 -1.34
C LYS A 30 13.39 2.54 -0.73
N TYR A 31 12.58 2.56 0.33
CA TYR A 31 12.12 3.79 0.95
C TYR A 31 13.04 4.21 2.09
N SER A 32 13.32 5.51 2.19
CA SER A 32 14.18 6.08 3.25
C SER A 32 13.60 5.94 4.66
N SER A 33 12.31 5.61 4.80
CA SER A 33 11.63 5.30 6.06
C SER A 33 10.26 4.62 5.82
N PRO A 34 9.67 3.95 6.83
CA PRO A 34 8.30 3.43 6.74
C PRO A 34 7.27 4.49 6.35
N ALA A 35 7.42 5.72 6.86
CA ALA A 35 6.55 6.84 6.50
C ALA A 35 6.69 7.24 5.02
N ALA A 36 7.92 7.25 4.48
CA ALA A 36 8.14 7.52 3.06
C ALA A 36 7.56 6.41 2.17
N GLY A 37 7.66 5.15 2.59
CA GLY A 37 7.03 4.03 1.89
C GLY A 37 5.51 4.15 1.85
N ALA A 38 4.90 4.38 3.01
CA ALA A 38 3.46 4.61 3.12
C ALA A 38 3.00 5.79 2.25
N PHE A 39 3.76 6.90 2.24
CA PHE A 39 3.50 8.03 1.36
C PHE A 39 3.45 7.60 -0.10
N LYS A 40 4.51 6.94 -0.61
CA LYS A 40 4.61 6.58 -2.03
C LYS A 40 3.46 5.69 -2.47
N VAL A 41 3.15 4.64 -1.70
CA VAL A 41 2.08 3.71 -2.09
C VAL A 41 0.69 4.31 -1.93
N MET A 42 0.44 5.15 -0.90
CA MET A 42 -0.87 5.79 -0.71
C MET A 42 -1.08 6.93 -1.69
N HIS A 43 -0.02 7.68 -2.04
CA HIS A 43 -0.05 8.67 -3.11
C HIS A 43 -0.40 7.98 -4.42
N LEU A 44 0.33 6.92 -4.79
CA LEU A 44 0.06 6.14 -5.99
C LEU A 44 -1.39 5.65 -6.01
N ALA A 45 -1.84 4.98 -4.93
CA ALA A 45 -3.21 4.47 -4.80
C ALA A 45 -4.30 5.54 -5.03
N ARG A 46 -4.00 6.81 -4.76
CA ARG A 46 -4.93 7.93 -4.93
C ARG A 46 -4.86 8.60 -6.29
N THR A 47 -3.72 8.51 -6.99
CA THR A 47 -3.49 9.09 -8.31
C THR A 47 -3.93 8.15 -9.43
N ILE A 48 -3.68 6.85 -9.27
CA ILE A 48 -4.13 5.84 -10.22
C ILE A 48 -5.65 5.65 -10.15
N ARG A 49 -6.27 5.49 -11.32
CA ARG A 49 -7.73 5.35 -11.46
C ARG A 49 -8.08 3.89 -11.77
N PHE A 50 -8.01 3.01 -10.78
CA PHE A 50 -8.49 1.63 -10.94
C PHE A 50 -9.29 1.14 -9.73
N CYS A 51 -9.95 0.00 -9.93
CA CYS A 51 -10.69 -0.70 -8.90
C CYS A 51 -9.79 -1.64 -8.08
N PHE A 52 -9.74 -1.47 -6.75
CA PHE A 52 -9.00 -2.33 -5.82
C PHE A 52 -9.70 -3.66 -5.51
N ALA A 53 -10.75 -4.03 -6.24
CA ALA A 53 -11.42 -5.31 -6.05
C ALA A 53 -10.71 -6.41 -6.83
N PRO A 54 -10.43 -7.57 -6.21
CA PRO A 54 -9.78 -8.68 -6.88
C PRO A 54 -10.64 -9.17 -8.06
N GLY A 55 -10.00 -9.47 -9.19
CA GLY A 55 -10.66 -9.96 -10.40
C GLY A 55 -11.67 -8.98 -11.01
N CYS A 56 -11.53 -7.68 -10.76
CA CYS A 56 -12.35 -6.69 -11.45
C CYS A 56 -11.93 -6.62 -12.94
N PRO A 57 -12.83 -6.89 -13.89
CA PRO A 57 -12.51 -6.80 -15.32
C PRO A 57 -12.37 -5.35 -15.79
N GLU A 58 -12.92 -4.40 -15.04
CA GLU A 58 -12.80 -2.96 -15.29
C GLU A 58 -11.63 -2.40 -14.49
N SER A 59 -10.43 -2.53 -15.02
CA SER A 59 -9.25 -1.87 -14.48
C SER A 59 -8.71 -0.81 -15.42
N ALA A 60 -8.43 0.35 -14.83
CA ALA A 60 -7.66 1.48 -15.32
C ALA A 60 -8.25 2.41 -16.40
N GLN A 61 -8.79 1.97 -17.55
CA GLN A 61 -8.89 2.91 -18.69
C GLN A 61 -10.13 2.83 -19.61
N SER A 62 -11.01 1.82 -19.51
CA SER A 62 -11.98 1.56 -20.59
C SER A 62 -13.36 2.20 -20.47
N SER A 63 -13.81 2.67 -19.29
CA SER A 63 -15.24 2.96 -19.07
C SER A 63 -15.60 4.44 -18.84
N GLY A 64 -14.63 5.36 -18.75
CA GLY A 64 -14.90 6.75 -18.37
C GLY A 64 -15.55 6.90 -16.98
N ARG A 65 -15.61 5.81 -16.19
CA ARG A 65 -16.30 5.78 -14.90
C ARG A 65 -15.54 6.52 -13.82
N VAL A 66 -16.30 7.24 -13.00
CA VAL A 66 -15.83 7.82 -11.75
C VAL A 66 -15.69 6.71 -10.72
N TYR A 67 -14.46 6.35 -10.37
CA TYR A 67 -14.21 5.42 -9.27
C TYR A 67 -14.60 6.07 -7.93
N MET A 68 -15.37 5.35 -7.14
CA MET A 68 -15.74 5.78 -5.80
C MET A 68 -14.63 5.41 -4.82
N ARG A 69 -14.01 6.42 -4.21
CA ARG A 69 -13.10 6.18 -3.08
C ARG A 69 -13.87 5.60 -1.90
N CYS A 70 -13.24 4.69 -1.16
CA CYS A 70 -13.81 4.22 0.09
C CYS A 70 -14.02 5.41 1.04
N SER A 71 -15.24 5.59 1.53
CA SER A 71 -15.58 6.66 2.48
C SER A 71 -14.94 6.49 3.86
N GLY A 72 -14.43 5.29 4.18
CA GLY A 72 -13.74 5.03 5.45
C GLY A 72 -12.28 5.48 5.42
N CYS A 73 -11.50 5.02 4.44
CA CYS A 73 -10.05 5.25 4.40
C CYS A 73 -9.60 6.33 3.41
N HIS A 74 -10.49 6.76 2.50
CA HIS A 74 -10.23 7.73 1.44
C HIS A 74 -9.02 7.42 0.53
N THR A 75 -8.48 6.21 0.56
CA THR A 75 -7.24 5.86 -0.15
C THR A 75 -7.55 5.04 -1.40
N VAL A 76 -8.11 3.84 -1.21
CA VAL A 76 -8.46 2.94 -2.33
C VAL A 76 -9.80 3.30 -2.97
N ALA A 77 -9.94 2.97 -4.26
CA ALA A 77 -11.13 3.25 -5.04
C ALA A 77 -11.73 1.98 -5.66
N TYR A 78 -13.04 2.03 -5.94
CA TYR A 78 -13.81 0.92 -6.50
C TYR A 78 -14.74 1.41 -7.59
N SER A 79 -15.01 0.57 -8.59
CA SER A 79 -15.98 0.89 -9.65
C SER A 79 -17.43 0.90 -9.14
N GLY A 80 -17.70 0.31 -7.97
CA GLY A 80 -19.01 0.34 -7.34
C GLY A 80 -19.07 -0.43 -6.01
N LYS A 81 -20.25 -0.42 -5.38
CA LYS A 81 -20.49 -1.05 -4.06
C LYS A 81 -20.23 -2.56 -4.06
N SER A 82 -20.51 -3.26 -5.16
CA SER A 82 -20.23 -4.71 -5.29
C SER A 82 -18.74 -5.01 -5.22
N CYS A 83 -17.92 -4.25 -5.96
CA CYS A 83 -16.46 -4.32 -5.91
C CYS A 83 -15.92 -4.02 -4.51
N GLN A 84 -16.44 -2.98 -3.85
CA GLN A 84 -16.07 -2.67 -2.47
C GLN A 84 -16.37 -3.84 -1.51
N ARG A 85 -17.56 -4.47 -1.59
CA ARG A 85 -17.90 -5.63 -0.74
C ARG A 85 -16.97 -6.82 -0.98
N ARG A 86 -16.65 -7.14 -2.25
CA ARG A 86 -15.71 -8.22 -2.57
C ARG A 86 -14.32 -7.95 -1.99
N ALA A 87 -13.80 -6.73 -2.14
CA ALA A 87 -12.53 -6.34 -1.56
C ALA A 87 -12.57 -6.37 -0.02
N TRP A 88 -13.71 -6.01 0.58
CA TRP A 88 -13.92 -6.04 2.03
C TRP A 88 -13.80 -7.44 2.62
N THR A 89 -14.34 -8.44 1.91
CA THR A 89 -14.38 -9.84 2.34
C THR A 89 -13.36 -10.73 1.62
N ASP A 90 -12.38 -10.16 0.92
CA ASP A 90 -11.38 -10.95 0.19
C ASP A 90 -10.65 -11.92 1.14
N LYS A 91 -10.43 -13.16 0.68
CA LYS A 91 -9.84 -14.21 1.54
C LYS A 91 -8.35 -14.02 1.79
N GLN A 92 -7.65 -13.35 0.88
CA GLN A 92 -6.18 -13.23 0.93
C GLN A 92 -5.73 -11.86 1.45
N LEU A 93 -6.44 -10.80 1.09
CA LEU A 93 -6.08 -9.42 1.33
C LEU A 93 -7.34 -8.57 1.60
N PRO A 94 -8.11 -8.90 2.65
CA PRO A 94 -9.34 -8.18 2.97
C PRO A 94 -9.05 -6.70 3.27
N HIS A 95 -9.81 -5.79 2.64
CA HIS A 95 -9.67 -4.36 2.91
C HIS A 95 -10.06 -4.00 4.35
N ARG A 96 -11.01 -4.72 4.96
CA ARG A 96 -11.49 -4.41 6.33
C ARG A 96 -10.36 -4.39 7.37
N ASP A 97 -9.34 -5.21 7.18
CA ASP A 97 -8.22 -5.36 8.12
C ASP A 97 -7.25 -4.17 8.08
N ILE A 98 -7.21 -3.44 6.96
CA ILE A 98 -6.33 -2.29 6.76
C ILE A 98 -7.08 -0.94 6.73
N CYS A 99 -8.38 -0.94 6.46
CA CYS A 99 -9.18 0.26 6.23
C CYS A 99 -9.03 1.29 7.36
N ARG A 100 -9.14 0.85 8.62
CA ARG A 100 -9.01 1.72 9.79
C ARG A 100 -7.60 2.31 9.93
N LYS A 101 -6.56 1.51 9.64
CA LYS A 101 -5.16 1.95 9.68
C LYS A 101 -4.91 3.01 8.60
N MET A 102 -5.37 2.77 7.38
CA MET A 102 -5.30 3.75 6.30
C MET A 102 -6.07 5.04 6.64
N ALA A 103 -7.25 4.94 7.24
CA ALA A 103 -8.03 6.10 7.67
C ALA A 103 -7.27 6.96 8.68
N GLN A 104 -6.62 6.34 9.66
CA GLN A 104 -5.79 7.05 10.64
C GLN A 104 -4.66 7.83 9.98
N ILE A 105 -3.90 7.20 9.08
CA ILE A 105 -2.82 7.86 8.34
C ILE A 105 -3.36 8.98 7.43
N PHE A 106 -4.50 8.73 6.77
CA PHE A 106 -5.15 9.71 5.92
C PHE A 106 -5.62 10.96 6.69
N ASN A 107 -6.17 10.79 7.89
CA ASN A 107 -6.63 11.92 8.70
C ASN A 107 -5.49 12.83 9.16
N ILE A 108 -4.29 12.28 9.32
CA ILE A 108 -3.09 13.03 9.73
C ILE A 108 -2.42 13.69 8.53
N GLY A 109 -2.14 12.91 7.47
CA GLY A 109 -1.28 13.33 6.36
C GLY A 109 -1.97 13.42 5.01
N GLY A 110 -3.26 13.10 4.90
CA GLY A 110 -3.95 12.89 3.63
C GLY A 110 -3.96 14.08 2.68
N ARG A 111 -3.85 15.31 3.22
CA ARG A 111 -3.73 16.53 2.41
C ARG A 111 -2.44 16.56 1.56
N TYR A 112 -1.37 15.92 2.05
CA TYR A 112 -0.07 15.86 1.39
C TYR A 112 0.03 14.72 0.36
N LEU A 113 -0.92 13.78 0.34
CA LEU A 113 -0.94 12.70 -0.66
C LEU A 113 -1.34 13.16 -2.07
N ARG A 114 -1.51 14.47 -2.31
CA ARG A 114 -1.94 15.01 -3.61
C ARG A 114 -0.77 15.22 -4.58
N ARG A 115 0.40 15.59 -4.08
CA ARG A 115 1.57 15.93 -4.88
C ARG A 115 2.77 15.16 -4.37
N GLU A 116 3.58 14.63 -5.27
CA GLU A 116 4.76 13.84 -4.89
C GLU A 116 5.78 14.66 -4.08
N GLU A 117 5.92 15.95 -4.39
CA GLU A 117 6.78 16.91 -3.69
C GLU A 117 6.44 17.10 -2.19
N ASP A 118 5.22 16.75 -1.77
CA ASP A 118 4.76 16.90 -0.39
C ASP A 118 5.18 15.75 0.53
N GLN A 119 6.00 14.79 0.04
CA GLN A 119 6.47 13.63 0.82
C GLN A 119 7.05 14.03 2.19
N ASP A 120 7.95 15.01 2.23
CA ASP A 120 8.61 15.38 3.48
C ASP A 120 7.63 16.01 4.49
N LYS A 121 6.58 16.69 4.01
CA LYS A 121 5.52 17.20 4.87
C LYS A 121 4.73 16.05 5.49
N PHE A 122 4.40 15.04 4.69
CA PHE A 122 3.75 13.82 5.19
C PHE A 122 4.60 13.11 6.24
N VAL A 123 5.88 12.88 5.95
CA VAL A 123 6.81 12.21 6.87
C VAL A 123 6.93 12.96 8.19
N ARG A 124 7.01 14.30 8.16
CA ARG A 124 7.02 15.13 9.36
C ARG A 124 5.76 14.97 10.19
N GLU A 125 4.57 14.95 9.59
CA GLU A 125 3.33 14.75 10.34
C GLU A 125 3.23 13.35 10.95
N MET A 126 3.66 12.30 10.24
CA MET A 126 3.69 10.94 10.81
C MET A 126 4.59 10.86 12.05
N ARG A 127 5.76 11.50 11.98
CA ARG A 127 6.71 11.58 13.10
C ARG A 127 6.12 12.37 14.26
N LYS A 128 5.54 13.54 13.99
CA LYS A 128 4.90 14.40 15.00
C LYS A 128 3.76 13.69 15.71
N ALA A 129 2.95 12.94 14.97
CA ALA A 129 1.85 12.13 15.50
C ALA A 129 2.30 10.81 16.15
N LYS A 130 3.62 10.52 16.18
CA LYS A 130 4.20 9.28 16.74
C LYS A 130 3.53 8.02 16.20
N ILE A 131 3.24 8.01 14.89
CA ILE A 131 2.67 6.84 14.24
C ILE A 131 3.69 5.70 14.28
N ASN A 132 3.20 4.51 14.63
CA ASN A 132 4.03 3.32 14.72
C ASN A 132 4.50 2.86 13.32
N ASP A 133 5.80 2.66 13.17
CA ASP A 133 6.43 2.19 11.93
C ASP A 133 5.89 0.84 11.43
N SER A 134 5.46 -0.04 12.34
CA SER A 134 4.81 -1.31 11.96
C SER A 134 3.49 -1.06 11.23
N MET A 135 2.67 -0.11 11.68
CA MET A 135 1.41 0.26 11.01
C MET A 135 1.67 0.82 9.62
N LEU A 136 2.67 1.69 9.47
CA LEU A 136 3.08 2.25 8.17
C LEU A 136 3.57 1.15 7.22
N SER A 137 4.35 0.20 7.75
CA SER A 137 4.87 -0.94 6.99
C SER A 137 3.76 -1.90 6.55
N GLU A 138 2.78 -2.17 7.41
CA GLU A 138 1.61 -2.99 7.08
C GLU A 138 0.77 -2.39 5.96
N ILE A 139 0.51 -1.08 6.00
CA ILE A 139 -0.19 -0.36 4.92
C ILE A 139 0.60 -0.46 3.62
N THR A 140 1.91 -0.26 3.70
CA THR A 140 2.83 -0.35 2.56
C THR A 140 2.77 -1.73 1.91
N LEU A 141 2.91 -2.78 2.72
CA LEU A 141 2.87 -4.16 2.27
C LEU A 141 1.50 -4.55 1.68
N TRP A 142 0.41 -4.12 2.31
CA TRP A 142 -0.94 -4.38 1.84
C TRP A 142 -1.18 -3.74 0.46
N LEU A 143 -0.75 -2.50 0.26
CA LEU A 143 -0.88 -1.81 -1.02
C LEU A 143 -0.01 -2.44 -2.11
N HIS A 144 1.25 -2.79 -1.81
CA HIS A 144 2.10 -3.51 -2.77
C HIS A 144 1.47 -4.83 -3.21
N ARG A 145 0.97 -5.63 -2.27
CA ARG A 145 0.29 -6.90 -2.59
C ARG A 145 -0.99 -6.68 -3.41
N SER A 146 -1.72 -5.61 -3.12
CA SER A 146 -2.89 -5.22 -3.91
C SER A 146 -2.50 -4.88 -5.35
N PHE A 147 -1.42 -4.11 -5.52
CA PHE A 147 -0.90 -3.76 -6.85
C PHE A 147 -0.42 -4.97 -7.64
N ALA A 148 0.27 -5.91 -6.99
CA ALA A 148 0.78 -7.12 -7.63
C ALA A 148 -0.33 -8.08 -8.10
N ARG A 149 -1.54 -7.99 -7.52
CA ARG A 149 -2.71 -8.79 -7.92
C ARG A 149 -3.52 -8.17 -9.05
N MET A 150 -3.08 -7.03 -9.57
CA MET A 150 -3.75 -6.37 -10.67
C MET A 150 -3.36 -6.96 -12.02
N PRO A 151 -4.28 -6.98 -13.00
CA PRO A 151 -3.94 -7.31 -14.37
C PRO A 151 -2.86 -6.35 -14.90
N SER A 152 -1.84 -6.89 -15.56
CA SER A 152 -0.63 -6.20 -16.04
C SER A 152 -0.88 -5.04 -17.02
N GLY A 153 -2.10 -4.84 -17.51
CA GLY A 153 -2.51 -3.68 -18.31
C GLY A 153 -3.05 -2.48 -17.52
N SER A 154 -2.99 -2.50 -16.19
CA SER A 154 -3.69 -1.52 -15.31
C SER A 154 -2.80 -0.44 -14.69
N LEU A 155 -1.47 -0.59 -14.76
CA LEU A 155 -0.54 0.45 -14.32
C LEU A 155 -0.22 1.35 -15.51
N PRO A 156 -0.16 2.68 -15.34
CA PRO A 156 0.42 3.55 -16.34
C PRO A 156 1.89 3.12 -16.54
N SER A 157 2.25 2.82 -17.80
CA SER A 157 3.65 2.72 -18.19
C SER A 157 4.35 4.00 -17.75
N ALA A 158 5.50 3.88 -17.08
CA ALA A 158 6.37 5.03 -16.86
C ALA A 158 6.78 5.54 -18.25
N THR A 159 6.15 6.61 -18.72
CA THR A 159 6.59 7.31 -19.91
C THR A 159 7.92 7.96 -19.56
N SER A 160 9.00 7.38 -20.08
CA SER A 160 10.26 8.08 -20.29
C SER A 160 9.97 9.27 -21.20
N SER A 161 9.78 10.45 -20.61
CA SER A 161 9.89 11.70 -21.36
C SER A 161 11.37 11.94 -21.59
N SER A 162 11.83 11.53 -22.76
CA SER A 162 12.98 12.12 -23.42
C SER A 162 12.43 13.18 -24.37
N GLU A 163 12.69 14.45 -24.08
CA GLU A 163 12.86 15.52 -25.06
C GLU A 163 14.10 16.33 -24.65
#